data_AF-A0A892ICK7-F1
#
_entry.id   AF-A0A892ICK7-F1
#
_cell.length_a   1.000
_cell.length_b   1.000
_cell.length_c   1.000
_cell.angle_alpha   90.00
_cell.angle_beta   90.00
_cell.angle_gamma   90.00
#
_symmetry.space_group_name_H-M   'P 1'
#
loop_
_entity.id
_entity.type
_entity.pdbx_description
1 polymer ?
#
loop_
_entity_poly.entity_id
_entity_poly.type
_entity_poly.pdbx_seq_one_letter_code
_entity_poly.pdbx_strand_id
1 'polypeptide(L)'
;MRVDNLDVTNPADPTEPVELNGFLISIYAALEPTIGKLHTEEEKIRKEMESGAISDPALLARYQAVTSELSIARNAQSSVIKMFKDVDSGIVGNFR
;
A
#
# COMPACT_ATOMS: atom_id res chain seq x y z
N MET A 1 19.32 19.20 14.36
CA MET A 1 18.59 19.54 13.12
C MET A 1 19.59 19.47 11.98
N ARG A 2 19.59 18.38 11.20
CA ARG A 2 20.36 18.29 9.96
C ARG A 2 19.43 17.74 8.90
N VAL A 3 18.85 18.68 8.18
CA VAL A 3 18.19 18.50 6.88
C VAL A 3 19.31 18.49 5.84
N ASP A 4 20.07 17.41 5.80
CA ASP A 4 21.10 17.22 4.78
C ASP A 4 20.69 16.01 3.94
N ASN A 5 20.39 16.29 2.66
CA ASN A 5 20.18 15.36 1.53
C ASN A 5 18.74 15.12 1.04
N LEU A 6 17.93 16.18 0.99
CA LEU A 6 17.04 16.35 -0.17
C LEU A 6 17.79 17.25 -1.14
N ASP A 7 18.50 16.67 -2.10
CA ASP A 7 18.98 17.44 -3.26
C ASP A 7 17.76 17.84 -4.09
N VAL A 8 17.24 19.04 -3.81
CA VAL A 8 16.13 19.65 -4.57
C VAL A 8 16.66 20.51 -5.72
N THR A 9 17.93 20.35 -6.12
CA THR A 9 18.60 21.23 -7.09
C THR A 9 19.03 20.58 -8.40
N ASN A 10 18.70 19.31 -8.65
CA ASN A 10 18.91 18.75 -9.98
C ASN A 10 17.55 18.51 -10.66
N PRO A 11 17.23 19.14 -11.81
CA PRO A 11 16.22 18.59 -12.71
C PRO A 11 16.81 17.30 -13.26
N ALA A 12 16.64 16.21 -12.50
CA ALA A 12 16.96 14.87 -12.96
C ALA A 12 16.40 14.71 -14.38
N ASP A 13 17.24 14.19 -15.26
CA ASP A 13 16.86 13.77 -16.60
C ASP A 13 15.45 13.11 -16.52
N PRO A 14 14.45 13.56 -17.29
CA PRO A 14 13.07 13.05 -17.20
C PRO A 14 12.95 11.55 -17.51
N THR A 15 14.06 10.89 -17.88
CA THR A 15 14.16 9.46 -18.14
C THR A 15 14.76 8.64 -17.00
N GLU A 16 15.30 9.26 -15.95
CA GLU A 16 15.78 8.51 -14.77
C GLU A 16 14.62 8.17 -13.83
N PRO A 17 14.45 6.90 -13.42
CA PRO A 17 13.44 6.53 -12.45
C PRO A 17 13.74 7.23 -11.13
N VAL A 18 12.90 8.20 -10.77
CA VAL A 18 12.98 8.87 -9.47
C VAL A 18 12.84 7.81 -8.39
N GLU A 19 13.93 7.51 -7.68
CA GLU A 19 13.89 6.71 -6.46
C GLU A 19 13.12 7.49 -5.40
N LEU A 20 11.83 7.21 -5.32
CA LEU A 20 10.91 7.87 -4.42
C LEU A 20 11.17 7.31 -2.99
N ASN A 21 12.03 7.96 -2.22
CA ASN A 21 12.56 7.50 -0.93
C ASN A 21 11.98 8.23 0.30
N GLY A 22 10.80 8.85 0.16
CA GLY A 22 10.15 9.64 1.20
C GLY A 22 9.58 8.83 2.37
N PHE A 23 9.35 9.50 3.52
CA PHE A 23 8.82 8.87 4.74
C PHE A 23 7.50 8.12 4.50
N LEU A 24 6.52 8.73 3.82
CA LEU A 24 5.25 8.07 3.51
C LEU A 24 5.42 6.79 2.66
N ILE A 25 6.47 6.72 1.84
CA ILE A 25 6.78 5.57 0.99
C ILE A 25 7.39 4.45 1.82
N SER A 26 8.21 4.78 2.82
CA SER A 26 8.70 3.79 3.78
C SER A 26 7.55 3.18 4.60
N ILE A 27 6.55 3.98 4.99
CA ILE A 27 5.35 3.49 5.68
C ILE A 27 4.51 2.60 4.74
N TYR A 28 4.32 3.00 3.49
CA TYR A 28 3.67 2.17 2.48
C TYR A 28 4.39 0.82 2.30
N ALA A 29 5.71 0.85 2.11
CA ALA A 29 6.54 -0.33 1.91
C ALA A 29 6.50 -1.29 3.11
N ALA A 30 6.35 -0.77 4.34
CA ALA A 30 6.18 -1.60 5.53
C ALA A 30 4.83 -2.33 5.59
N LEU A 31 3.79 -1.79 4.95
CA LEU A 31 2.44 -2.37 4.92
C LEU A 31 2.26 -3.38 3.77
N GLU A 32 3.09 -3.26 2.73
CA GLU A 32 2.99 -4.06 1.51
C GLU A 32 3.15 -5.57 1.69
N PRO A 33 4.03 -6.10 2.57
CA PRO A 33 4.17 -7.55 2.74
C PRO A 33 2.89 -8.23 3.20
N THR A 34 2.09 -7.55 4.04
CA THR A 34 0.82 -8.09 4.55
C THR A 34 -0.26 -8.08 3.46
N ILE A 35 -0.38 -6.97 2.74
CA ILE A 35 -1.32 -6.85 1.63
C ILE A 35 -0.95 -7.79 0.48
N GLY A 36 0.34 -7.95 0.20
CA GLY A 36 0.86 -8.88 -0.80
C GLY A 36 0.55 -10.34 -0.50
N LYS A 37 0.58 -10.75 0.78
CA LYS A 37 0.15 -12.10 1.20
C LYS A 37 -1.33 -12.33 0.91
N LEU A 38 -2.20 -11.38 1.29
CA LEU A 38 -3.64 -11.46 1.03
C LEU A 38 -3.96 -11.49 -0.47
N HIS A 39 -3.27 -10.66 -1.27
CA HIS A 39 -3.36 -10.70 -2.74
C HIS A 39 -2.95 -12.06 -3.30
N THR A 40 -1.86 -12.63 -2.80
CA THR A 40 -1.38 -13.94 -3.26
C THR A 40 -2.37 -15.05 -2.92
N GLU A 41 -3.00 -14.98 -1.75
CA GLU A 41 -4.03 -15.94 -1.33
C GLU A 41 -5.32 -15.79 -2.14
N GLU A 42 -5.76 -14.56 -2.40
CA GLU A 42 -6.89 -14.27 -3.30
C GLU A 42 -6.64 -14.84 -4.70
N GLU A 43 -5.46 -14.58 -5.27
CA GLU A 43 -5.06 -15.08 -6.58
C GLU A 43 -5.05 -16.61 -6.64
N LYS A 44 -4.59 -17.26 -5.57
CA LYS A 44 -4.59 -18.71 -5.47
C LYS A 44 -6.01 -19.27 -5.48
N ILE A 45 -6.90 -18.71 -4.67
CA ILE A 45 -8.30 -19.12 -4.63
C ILE A 45 -8.96 -18.88 -5.98
N ARG A 46 -8.68 -17.74 -6.63
CA ARG A 46 -9.22 -17.43 -7.95
C ARG A 46 -8.78 -18.45 -9.01
N LYS A 47 -7.52 -18.87 -9.00
CA LYS A 47 -7.02 -19.94 -9.89
C LYS A 47 -7.69 -21.28 -9.62
N GLU A 48 -7.94 -21.61 -8.35
CA GLU A 48 -8.70 -22.81 -7.98
C GLU A 48 -10.15 -22.73 -8.51
N MET A 49 -10.80 -21.57 -8.42
CA MET A 49 -12.13 -21.33 -9.01
C MET A 49 -12.12 -21.53 -10.53
N GLU A 50 -11.17 -20.89 -11.24
CA GLU A 50 -11.03 -20.95 -12.70
C GLU A 50 -10.82 -22.38 -13.21
N SER A 51 -10.23 -23.27 -12.39
CA SER A 51 -10.04 -24.69 -12.71
C SER A 51 -11.31 -25.55 -12.70
N GLY A 52 -12.47 -24.96 -12.37
CA GLY A 52 -13.78 -25.62 -12.38
C GLY A 52 -14.44 -25.77 -11.01
N ALA A 53 -13.82 -25.27 -9.93
CA ALA A 53 -14.33 -25.35 -8.56
C ALA A 53 -15.27 -24.19 -8.17
N ILE A 54 -15.76 -23.39 -9.13
CA ILE A 54 -16.64 -22.23 -8.90
C ILE A 54 -17.91 -22.57 -8.09
N SER A 55 -18.40 -23.80 -8.18
CA SER A 55 -19.61 -24.25 -7.47
C SER A 55 -19.35 -24.74 -6.04
N ASP A 56 -18.09 -24.76 -5.57
CA ASP A 56 -17.76 -25.17 -4.19
C ASP A 56 -18.08 -24.02 -3.21
N PRO A 57 -19.08 -24.19 -2.31
CA PRO A 57 -19.45 -23.17 -1.35
C PRO A 57 -18.34 -22.88 -0.32
N ALA A 58 -17.46 -23.85 -0.02
CA ALA A 58 -16.33 -23.62 0.87
C ALA A 58 -15.30 -22.67 0.23
N LEU A 59 -15.08 -22.83 -1.08
CA LEU A 59 -14.12 -22.03 -1.84
C LEU A 59 -14.64 -20.60 -2.06
N LEU A 60 -15.93 -20.44 -2.32
CA LEU A 60 -16.61 -19.14 -2.37
C LEU A 60 -16.55 -18.41 -1.02
N ALA A 61 -16.80 -19.11 0.09
CA ALA A 61 -16.73 -18.51 1.42
C ALA A 61 -15.32 -17.99 1.73
N ARG A 62 -14.28 -18.76 1.37
CA ARG A 62 -12.88 -18.33 1.52
C ARG A 62 -12.55 -17.13 0.64
N TYR A 63 -12.96 -17.15 -0.62
CA TYR A 63 -12.76 -16.02 -1.53
C TYR A 63 -13.38 -14.73 -0.98
N GLN A 64 -14.62 -14.81 -0.48
CA GLN A 64 -15.32 -13.67 0.12
C GLN A 64 -14.63 -13.17 1.40
N ALA A 65 -14.14 -14.08 2.25
CA ALA A 65 -13.41 -13.72 3.46
C ALA A 65 -12.10 -12.97 3.12
N VAL A 66 -11.27 -13.53 2.23
CA VAL A 66 -10.00 -12.91 1.81
C VAL A 66 -10.22 -11.57 1.12
N THR A 67 -11.24 -11.46 0.26
CA THR A 67 -11.59 -10.20 -0.42
C THR A 67 -12.00 -9.12 0.59
N SER A 68 -12.78 -9.48 1.61
CA SER A 68 -13.18 -8.57 2.69
C SER A 68 -11.97 -8.08 3.49
N GLU A 69 -11.09 -9.00 3.89
CA GLU A 69 -9.85 -8.67 4.59
C GLU A 69 -8.93 -7.77 3.76
N LEU A 70 -8.83 -8.03 2.46
CA LEU A 70 -8.05 -7.23 1.53
C LEU A 70 -8.57 -5.79 1.42
N SER A 71 -9.89 -5.63 1.37
CA SER A 71 -10.54 -4.32 1.39
C SER A 71 -10.23 -3.58 2.69
N ILE A 72 -10.35 -4.24 3.85
CA ILE A 72 -10.02 -3.66 5.15
C ILE A 72 -8.54 -3.25 5.20
N ALA A 73 -7.63 -4.11 4.74
CA ALA A 73 -6.18 -3.84 4.76
C ALA A 73 -5.81 -2.62 3.91
N ARG A 74 -6.39 -2.48 2.71
CA ARG A 74 -6.17 -1.29 1.84
C ARG A 74 -6.78 -0.01 2.42
N ASN A 75 -7.95 -0.11 3.04
CA ASN A 75 -8.56 1.02 3.75
C ASN A 75 -7.71 1.45 4.96
N ALA A 76 -7.15 0.50 5.70
CA ALA A 76 -6.23 0.78 6.80
C ALA A 76 -4.93 1.42 6.29
N GLN A 77 -4.33 0.92 5.21
CA GLN A 77 -3.12 1.48 4.61
C GLN A 77 -3.30 2.94 4.20
N SER A 78 -4.38 3.25 3.47
CA SER A 78 -4.67 4.63 3.06
C SER A 78 -4.96 5.55 4.25
N SER A 79 -5.65 5.04 5.28
CA SER A 79 -5.92 5.80 6.51
C SER A 79 -4.64 6.14 7.27
N VAL A 80 -3.69 5.21 7.38
CA VAL A 80 -2.40 5.43 8.03
C VAL A 80 -1.57 6.45 7.27
N ILE A 81 -1.47 6.32 5.94
CA ILE A 81 -0.74 7.28 5.09
C ILE A 81 -1.35 8.68 5.23
N LYS A 82 -2.68 8.77 5.25
CA LYS A 82 -3.38 10.03 5.45
C LYS A 82 -3.06 10.63 6.83
N MET A 83 -3.08 9.85 7.91
CA MET A 83 -2.76 10.34 9.25
C MET A 83 -1.37 10.98 9.31
N PHE A 84 -0.35 10.33 8.73
CA PHE A 84 1.00 10.90 8.68
C PHE A 84 1.05 12.18 7.86
N LYS A 85 0.39 12.21 6.70
CA LYS A 85 0.27 13.43 5.89
C LYS A 85 -0.41 14.57 6.64
N ASP A 86 -1.48 14.29 7.39
CA ASP A 86 -2.22 15.29 8.16
C ASP A 86 -1.37 15.85 9.31
N VAL A 87 -0.56 15.02 9.96
CA VAL A 87 0.43 15.45 10.97
C VAL A 87 1.47 16.36 10.34
N ASP A 88 2.07 15.97 9.22
CA ASP A 88 3.05 16.78 8.50
C ASP A 88 2.46 18.14 8.09
N SER A 89 1.23 18.13 7.57
CA SER A 89 0.50 19.35 7.21
C SER A 89 0.21 20.23 8.43
N GLY A 90 -0.09 19.63 9.59
CA GLY A 90 -0.30 20.36 10.85
C GLY A 90 1.00 21.01 11.35
N ILE A 91 2.12 20.31 11.27
CA ILE A 91 3.45 20.84 11.61
C ILE A 91 3.77 22.04 10.69
N VAL A 92 3.69 21.86 9.37
CA VAL A 92 3.95 22.95 8.40
C VAL A 92 3.00 24.13 8.61
N GLY A 93 1.73 23.87 8.93
CA GLY A 93 0.75 24.90 9.25
C GLY A 93 1.14 25.79 10.42
N ASN A 94 1.86 25.26 11.42
CA ASN A 94 2.36 26.02 12.57
C ASN A 94 3.63 26.84 12.26
N PHE A 95 4.29 26.59 11.13
CA PHE A 95 5.46 27.34 10.65
C PHE A 95 5.09 28.37 9.57
N ARG A 96 3.79 28.63 9.34
CA ARG A 96 3.31 29.66 8.42
C ARG A 96 3.33 31.06 9.02
#